data_AF-A0A1E3WDK2-F1
#
_entry.id   AF-A0A1E3WDK2-F1
#
_cell.length_a   1.000
_cell.length_b   1.000
_cell.length_c   1.000
_cell.angle_alpha   90.00
_cell.angle_beta   90.00
_cell.angle_gamma   90.00
#
_symmetry.space_group_name_H-M   'P 1'
#
loop_
_entity.id
_entity.type
_entity.pdbx_description
1 polymer ?
#
loop_
_entity_poly.entity_id
_entity_poly.type
_entity_poly.pdbx_seq_one_letter_code
_entity_poly.pdbx_strand_id
1 'polypeptide(L)'
;MAHPLWTNRAADQKRLSTEDERYGVGASLAMKNFGSGADAVMSQVRIGPDGRITIVTNNVDMGQGAATAHALMTSKALGRNADDIDTGRTEIFRELKLVGGFKEQPANPRWTPIVWNSTKATAGVGRWLHATEQAADVLFKTAIMPAARSLWGATASKIGTEDVSWSEGRLASDGFQPIPFAAIAAELYAKKLVTSAMIHAFFSGRWVEADYTVDGVTDRWKIDALAVQHGNEPAYVLIDRQNPLLFTTESMWEQNGQAFAAAGAITAVKVNRKTGAVHLVKGVHLLAPGTVIQQDLLEGQMDGGWAMGVGHALLEELPDDASGAASGKWNLDRYHVALSADCAIHDVEKILIPPDSADPSPRGIAELVLRRCLLRFPMPSPTPSATASGRCRSRPKECGRSGADMGNIALNLTINDERIVRESIDGDMWLNDFLRNEIGLTGTKFCCGIAVCRVCTVAAARVPGALPEPIRTCTTPLRVANGKIITTVEGLSKNGELHPLQHAFLRNFSFQCGYSAPGFLMAAYCLLDRLQRSPIPVSAVDAAIEVAVGQHICRCSGYVRYHRAIREVILETPGLAT
;
A
#
# COMPACT_ATOMS: atom_id res chain seq x y z
N MET A 1 18.31 -1.02 24.16
CA MET A 1 18.86 -2.28 24.73
C MET A 1 18.27 -2.64 26.10
N ALA A 2 17.40 -1.84 26.71
CA ALA A 2 16.77 -2.16 28.01
C ALA A 2 15.54 -3.09 27.91
N HIS A 3 15.14 -3.49 26.70
CA HIS A 3 13.95 -4.32 26.49
C HIS A 3 14.14 -5.73 27.08
N PRO A 4 13.13 -6.32 27.77
CA PRO A 4 13.23 -7.64 28.42
C PRO A 4 13.73 -8.76 27.51
N LEU A 5 13.30 -8.77 26.24
CA LEU A 5 13.76 -9.75 25.24
C LEU A 5 15.29 -9.77 25.08
N TRP A 6 15.93 -8.61 25.23
CA TRP A 6 17.39 -8.50 25.14
C TRP A 6 18.07 -8.74 26.48
N THR A 7 17.57 -8.16 27.57
CA THR A 7 18.20 -8.26 28.90
C THR A 7 18.15 -9.69 29.45
N ASN A 8 17.06 -10.42 29.18
CA ASN A 8 16.84 -11.76 29.71
C ASN A 8 17.40 -12.87 28.80
N ARG A 9 17.97 -12.51 27.63
CA ARG A 9 18.37 -13.47 26.58
C ARG A 9 19.25 -14.63 27.06
N ALA A 10 20.16 -14.39 28.01
CA ALA A 10 21.04 -15.43 28.53
C ALA A 10 20.30 -16.43 29.42
N ALA A 11 19.34 -15.96 30.22
CA ALA A 11 18.48 -16.81 31.03
C ALA A 11 17.51 -17.59 30.14
N ASP A 12 16.89 -16.93 29.16
CA ASP A 12 15.97 -17.55 28.21
C ASP A 12 16.68 -18.58 27.31
N GLN A 13 17.92 -18.32 26.88
CA GLN A 13 18.70 -19.31 26.15
C GLN A 13 18.91 -20.60 26.96
N LYS A 14 19.19 -20.50 28.26
CA LYS A 14 19.32 -21.68 29.13
C LYS A 14 17.99 -22.40 29.35
N ARG A 15 16.90 -21.64 29.48
CA ARG A 15 15.56 -22.16 29.80
C ARG A 15 14.81 -22.75 28.61
N LEU A 16 14.99 -22.17 27.42
CA LEU A 16 14.20 -22.48 26.22
C LEU A 16 14.96 -23.33 25.18
N SER A 17 16.27 -23.51 25.34
CA SER A 17 17.02 -24.47 24.52
C SER A 17 16.80 -25.89 25.03
N THR A 18 16.72 -26.84 24.12
CA THR A 18 16.69 -28.28 24.39
C THR A 18 17.92 -28.93 23.76
N GLU A 19 18.02 -30.27 23.83
CA GLU A 19 19.06 -31.00 23.12
C GLU A 19 19.01 -30.75 21.60
N ASP A 20 17.80 -30.71 21.06
CA ASP A 20 17.50 -30.64 19.63
C ASP A 20 17.27 -29.21 19.10
N GLU A 21 16.87 -28.28 19.97
CA GLU A 21 16.60 -26.88 19.61
C GLU A 21 17.50 -25.92 20.38
N ARG A 22 18.07 -24.93 19.68
CA ARG A 22 18.82 -23.86 20.33
C ARG A 22 18.09 -22.53 20.21
N TYR A 23 17.85 -21.89 21.35
CA TYR A 23 17.28 -20.54 21.41
C TYR A 23 18.39 -19.49 21.31
N GLY A 24 18.12 -18.40 20.57
CA GLY A 24 19.03 -17.27 20.43
C GLY A 24 18.27 -15.96 20.23
N VAL A 25 18.89 -14.85 20.68
CA VAL A 25 18.35 -13.51 20.49
C VAL A 25 19.40 -12.64 19.81
N GLY A 26 19.03 -12.02 18.69
CA GLY A 26 19.82 -11.03 17.97
C GLY A 26 19.23 -9.64 18.09
N ALA A 27 20.07 -8.61 17.90
CA ALA A 27 19.62 -7.23 17.78
C ALA A 27 20.28 -6.59 16.55
N SER A 28 19.55 -5.68 15.92
CA SER A 28 20.01 -4.89 14.79
C SER A 28 19.59 -3.43 14.94
N LEU A 29 20.43 -2.54 14.44
CA LEU A 29 20.17 -1.11 14.31
C LEU A 29 20.58 -0.72 12.90
N ALA A 30 19.78 0.12 12.27
CA ALA A 30 20.18 0.72 11.01
C ALA A 30 19.63 2.14 10.88
N MET A 31 20.45 2.96 10.25
CA MET A 31 20.13 4.31 9.84
C MET A 31 20.14 4.33 8.31
N LYS A 32 19.14 4.96 7.71
CA LYS A 32 19.06 5.11 6.25
C LYS A 32 18.72 6.55 5.92
N ASN A 33 19.39 7.09 4.91
CA ASN A 33 18.93 8.33 4.29
C ASN A 33 17.57 8.10 3.60
N PHE A 34 16.72 9.12 3.60
CA PHE A 34 15.47 9.11 2.84
C PHE A 34 15.43 10.25 1.83
N GLY A 35 14.84 9.97 0.67
CA GLY A 35 15.00 10.80 -0.53
C GLY A 35 16.21 10.38 -1.35
N SER A 36 16.21 10.76 -2.62
CA SER A 36 17.38 10.57 -3.51
C SER A 36 18.35 11.75 -3.47
N GLY A 37 18.00 12.78 -2.70
CA GLY A 37 18.74 14.02 -2.46
C GLY A 37 18.75 15.00 -3.63
N ALA A 38 18.17 14.61 -4.76
CA ALA A 38 17.65 15.52 -5.78
C ALA A 38 16.23 15.02 -6.13
N ASP A 39 15.23 15.50 -5.40
CA ASP A 39 13.86 14.99 -5.46
C ASP A 39 12.94 16.04 -6.11
N ALA A 40 12.40 15.70 -7.28
CA ALA A 40 11.38 16.47 -7.99
C ALA A 40 10.00 15.83 -7.83
N VAL A 41 9.07 16.60 -7.28
CA VAL A 41 7.72 16.14 -6.95
C VAL A 41 6.68 17.10 -7.52
N MET A 42 5.56 16.54 -8.00
CA MET A 42 4.49 17.32 -8.61
C MET A 42 3.14 16.92 -8.06
N SER A 43 2.27 17.90 -7.88
CA SER A 43 0.89 17.69 -7.50
C SER A 43 0.01 18.78 -8.08
N GLN A 44 -1.21 18.40 -8.40
CA GLN A 44 -2.30 19.29 -8.73
C GLN A 44 -3.40 19.05 -7.72
N VAL A 45 -3.87 20.14 -7.12
CA VAL A 45 -5.06 20.13 -6.26
C VAL A 45 -6.13 20.96 -6.95
N ARG A 46 -7.37 20.46 -6.96
CA ARG A 46 -8.51 21.15 -7.54
C ARG A 46 -9.73 21.04 -6.64
N ILE A 47 -10.48 22.14 -6.55
CA ILE A 47 -11.79 22.21 -5.93
C ILE A 47 -12.81 22.26 -7.06
N GLY A 48 -13.67 21.24 -7.15
CA GLY A 48 -14.76 21.15 -8.13
C GLY A 48 -15.95 22.05 -7.78
N PRO A 49 -16.87 22.29 -8.72
CA PRO A 49 -18.05 23.14 -8.50
C PRO A 49 -19.05 22.53 -7.50
N ASP A 50 -18.98 21.21 -7.30
CA ASP A 50 -19.72 20.46 -6.28
C ASP A 50 -19.00 20.43 -4.91
N GLY A 51 -17.87 21.12 -4.80
CA GLY A 51 -17.04 21.14 -3.59
C GLY A 51 -16.18 19.88 -3.40
N ARG A 52 -16.11 18.98 -4.39
CA ARG A 52 -15.20 17.84 -4.34
C ARG A 52 -13.75 18.30 -4.51
N ILE A 53 -12.85 17.78 -3.70
CA ILE A 53 -11.42 18.03 -3.82
C ILE A 53 -10.78 16.85 -4.54
N THR A 54 -10.10 17.12 -5.64
CA THR A 54 -9.38 16.10 -6.42
C THR A 54 -7.89 16.40 -6.43
N ILE A 55 -7.08 15.36 -6.33
CA ILE A 55 -5.62 15.43 -6.44
C ILE A 55 -5.16 14.63 -7.65
N VAL A 56 -4.23 15.17 -8.43
CA VAL A 56 -3.45 14.42 -9.41
C VAL A 56 -1.97 14.55 -9.06
N THR A 57 -1.22 13.44 -9.03
CA THR A 57 0.21 13.46 -8.68
C THR A 57 1.02 12.45 -9.50
N ASN A 58 2.31 12.74 -9.70
CA ASN A 58 3.27 11.79 -10.28
C ASN A 58 3.78 10.74 -9.28
N ASN A 59 3.42 10.84 -8.00
CA ASN A 59 3.68 9.80 -7.02
C ASN A 59 2.86 8.55 -7.36
N VAL A 60 3.50 7.40 -7.51
CA VAL A 60 2.86 6.10 -7.78
C VAL A 60 2.53 5.40 -6.47
N ASP A 61 1.26 5.07 -6.24
CA ASP A 61 0.87 4.14 -5.17
C ASP A 61 1.04 2.69 -5.64
N MET A 62 1.90 1.96 -4.95
CA MET A 62 2.16 0.53 -5.17
C MET A 62 1.75 -0.32 -3.95
N GLY A 63 0.94 0.25 -3.05
CA GLY A 63 0.43 -0.37 -1.83
C GLY A 63 1.01 0.21 -0.55
N GLN A 64 1.86 1.24 -0.62
CA GLN A 64 2.40 1.95 0.53
C GLN A 64 1.42 2.98 1.10
N GLY A 65 0.30 3.25 0.42
CA GLY A 65 -0.74 4.17 0.87
C GLY A 65 -0.44 5.64 0.55
N ALA A 66 0.23 5.89 -0.57
CA ALA A 66 0.46 7.24 -1.06
C ALA A 66 -0.85 8.00 -1.31
N ALA A 67 -1.85 7.36 -1.92
CA ALA A 67 -3.13 8.00 -2.23
C ALA A 67 -3.81 8.53 -0.96
N THR A 68 -3.92 7.68 0.06
CA THR A 68 -4.45 8.05 1.38
C THR A 68 -3.64 9.16 2.04
N ALA A 69 -2.31 9.08 1.99
CA ALA A 69 -1.45 10.10 2.59
C ALA A 69 -1.63 11.46 1.90
N HIS A 70 -1.72 11.50 0.57
CA HIS A 70 -2.02 12.71 -0.19
C HIS A 70 -3.40 13.29 0.17
N ALA A 71 -4.41 12.44 0.33
CA ALA A 71 -5.75 12.86 0.71
C ALA A 71 -5.79 13.64 2.03
N LEU A 72 -4.96 13.24 2.99
CA LEU A 72 -4.88 13.88 4.31
C LEU A 72 -4.21 15.26 4.27
N MET A 73 -3.35 15.53 3.27
CA MET A 73 -2.57 16.78 3.22
C MET A 73 -3.41 18.02 2.99
N THR A 74 -4.56 17.88 2.34
CA THR A 74 -5.45 19.02 2.08
C THR A 74 -6.17 19.49 3.33
N SER A 75 -6.28 18.65 4.37
CA SER A 75 -7.07 18.93 5.58
C SER A 75 -6.62 20.20 6.30
N LYS A 76 -5.30 20.45 6.36
CA LYS A 76 -4.74 21.63 7.03
C LYS A 76 -5.15 22.93 6.36
N ALA A 77 -5.01 23.01 5.03
CA ALA A 77 -5.28 24.24 4.28
C ALA A 77 -6.75 24.38 3.88
N LEU A 78 -7.41 23.28 3.51
CA LEU A 78 -8.75 23.26 2.94
C LEU A 78 -9.83 22.78 3.94
N GLY A 79 -9.44 22.41 5.17
CA GLY A 79 -10.37 22.01 6.23
C GLY A 79 -10.96 20.61 6.10
N ARG A 80 -10.60 19.87 5.05
CA ARG A 80 -11.07 18.51 4.78
C ARG A 80 -10.11 17.74 3.88
N ASN A 81 -10.24 16.42 3.92
CA ASN A 81 -9.48 15.52 3.05
C ASN A 81 -9.94 15.62 1.59
N ALA A 82 -9.05 15.27 0.67
CA ALA A 82 -9.41 15.09 -0.73
C ALA A 82 -10.36 13.89 -0.92
N ASP A 83 -11.29 14.03 -1.86
CA ASP A 83 -12.30 13.01 -2.16
C ASP A 83 -11.84 12.01 -3.23
N ASP A 84 -10.90 12.40 -4.10
CA ASP A 84 -10.34 11.55 -5.14
C ASP A 84 -8.86 11.87 -5.41
N ILE A 85 -8.06 10.83 -5.67
CA ILE A 85 -6.61 10.93 -5.81
C ILE A 85 -6.16 10.05 -6.98
N ASP A 86 -5.76 10.68 -8.08
CA ASP A 86 -5.17 10.03 -9.24
C ASP A 86 -3.64 10.03 -9.11
N THR A 87 -3.06 8.84 -9.01
CA THR A 87 -1.62 8.63 -8.74
C THR A 87 -0.89 8.17 -9.99
N GLY A 88 0.43 8.44 -10.05
CA GLY A 88 1.28 8.00 -11.15
C GLY A 88 1.03 8.70 -12.49
N ARG A 89 0.45 9.91 -12.49
CA ARG A 89 0.19 10.69 -13.70
C ARG A 89 1.33 11.65 -13.98
N THR A 90 1.74 11.75 -15.24
CA THR A 90 2.84 12.65 -15.65
C THR A 90 2.44 13.61 -16.76
N GLU A 91 1.45 13.23 -17.55
CA GLU A 91 1.04 13.89 -18.78
C GLU A 91 0.44 15.27 -18.51
N ILE A 92 -0.38 15.38 -17.46
CA ILE A 92 -1.03 16.63 -17.06
C ILE A 92 -0.03 17.73 -16.71
N PHE A 93 1.15 17.35 -16.20
CA PHE A 93 2.17 18.31 -15.76
C PHE A 93 2.98 18.92 -16.90
N ARG A 94 2.75 18.49 -18.15
CA ARG A 94 3.33 19.15 -19.34
C ARG A 94 2.87 20.61 -19.45
N GLU A 95 1.74 20.96 -18.84
CA GLU A 95 1.23 22.33 -18.75
C GLU A 95 2.19 23.28 -18.02
N LEU A 96 3.04 22.77 -17.11
CA LEU A 96 4.06 23.58 -16.44
C LEU A 96 5.20 24.01 -17.37
N LYS A 97 5.31 23.40 -18.57
CA LYS A 97 6.32 23.67 -19.59
C LYS A 97 7.75 23.69 -19.06
N LEU A 98 8.04 22.77 -18.12
CA LEU A 98 9.34 22.68 -17.47
C LEU A 98 10.44 22.27 -18.44
N VAL A 99 11.61 22.88 -18.26
CA VAL A 99 12.83 22.56 -19.00
C VAL A 99 13.82 21.93 -18.03
N GLY A 100 13.97 20.61 -18.15
CA GLY A 100 14.91 19.83 -17.34
C GLY A 100 16.36 19.97 -17.81
N GLY A 101 17.31 19.84 -16.89
CA GLY A 101 18.71 19.60 -17.21
C GLY A 101 19.69 20.27 -16.26
N PHE A 102 20.89 19.68 -16.15
CA PHE A 102 21.95 20.15 -15.25
C PHE A 102 22.73 21.37 -15.77
N LYS A 103 22.44 21.84 -17.00
CA LYS A 103 22.96 23.13 -17.46
C LYS A 103 22.10 24.24 -16.86
N GLU A 104 22.70 24.98 -15.93
CA GLU A 104 22.04 26.06 -15.20
C GLU A 104 21.46 27.13 -16.14
N GLN A 105 20.19 27.47 -15.91
CA GLN A 105 19.48 28.53 -16.62
C GLN A 105 18.68 29.38 -15.61
N PRO A 106 19.35 30.11 -14.71
CA PRO A 106 18.67 30.84 -13.62
C PRO A 106 17.70 31.92 -14.11
N ALA A 107 17.94 32.47 -15.31
CA ALA A 107 17.04 33.44 -15.94
C ALA A 107 15.77 32.82 -16.54
N ASN A 108 15.72 31.50 -16.73
CA ASN A 108 14.54 30.81 -17.26
C ASN A 108 13.63 30.40 -16.09
N PRO A 109 12.42 30.97 -15.93
CA PRO A 109 11.51 30.63 -14.83
C PRO A 109 10.98 29.19 -14.91
N ARG A 110 11.15 28.51 -16.06
CA ARG A 110 10.73 27.13 -16.30
C ARG A 110 11.87 26.11 -16.15
N TRP A 111 13.10 26.57 -15.90
CA TRP A 111 14.22 25.67 -15.70
C TRP A 111 14.15 25.01 -14.31
N THR A 112 14.37 23.71 -14.28
CA THR A 112 14.58 22.92 -13.06
C THR A 112 15.61 21.82 -13.33
N PRO A 113 16.45 21.41 -12.36
CA PRO A 113 17.44 20.37 -12.60
C PRO A 113 16.80 19.04 -13.04
N ILE A 114 15.69 18.65 -12.40
CA ILE A 114 14.96 17.40 -12.63
C ILE A 114 13.47 17.72 -12.68
N VAL A 115 12.77 17.20 -13.70
CA VAL A 115 11.32 17.45 -13.91
C VAL A 115 10.45 16.42 -13.19
N TRP A 116 10.90 15.18 -13.08
CA TRP A 116 10.18 14.14 -12.35
C TRP A 116 11.14 13.07 -11.83
N ASN A 117 10.81 12.52 -10.67
CA ASN A 117 11.43 11.33 -10.13
C ASN A 117 10.45 10.16 -10.14
N SER A 118 10.98 8.93 -10.11
CA SER A 118 10.22 7.73 -9.77
C SER A 118 9.92 7.70 -8.27
N THR A 119 8.80 7.11 -7.84
CA THR A 119 8.57 6.79 -6.41
C THR A 119 9.62 5.79 -5.90
N LYS A 120 10.63 6.28 -5.18
CA LYS A 120 11.78 5.48 -4.68
C LYS A 120 12.44 6.12 -3.46
N ALA A 121 13.53 5.48 -3.00
CA ALA A 121 14.46 5.99 -1.99
C ALA A 121 13.78 6.38 -0.67
N THR A 122 12.59 5.82 -0.42
CA THR A 122 11.82 6.12 0.79
C THR A 122 11.57 7.62 0.93
N ALA A 123 11.61 8.39 -0.17
CA ALA A 123 11.33 9.82 -0.18
C ALA A 123 9.97 10.10 0.48
N GLY A 124 9.02 9.18 0.23
CA GLY A 124 7.82 8.96 1.03
C GLY A 124 7.09 10.23 1.43
N VAL A 125 6.60 10.23 2.67
CA VAL A 125 5.82 11.33 3.26
C VAL A 125 6.60 12.65 3.34
N GLY A 126 7.92 12.62 3.57
CA GLY A 126 8.73 13.82 3.76
C GLY A 126 9.10 14.57 2.47
N ARG A 127 8.78 14.03 1.28
CA ARG A 127 9.04 14.67 -0.01
C ARG A 127 7.78 14.76 -0.88
N TRP A 128 7.10 13.63 -1.10
CA TRP A 128 5.99 13.58 -2.06
C TRP A 128 4.79 14.42 -1.61
N LEU A 129 4.52 14.46 -0.31
CA LEU A 129 3.36 15.17 0.23
C LEU A 129 3.52 16.69 0.18
N HIS A 130 4.76 17.19 0.25
CA HIS A 130 5.08 18.62 0.18
C HIS A 130 4.44 19.29 -1.04
N ALA A 131 4.48 18.63 -2.19
CA ALA A 131 3.84 19.13 -3.42
C ALA A 131 2.34 19.40 -3.23
N THR A 132 1.65 18.52 -2.52
CA THR A 132 0.20 18.64 -2.27
C THR A 132 -0.09 19.67 -1.20
N GLU A 133 0.72 19.72 -0.14
CA GLU A 133 0.63 20.76 0.89
C GLU A 133 0.80 22.16 0.29
N GLN A 134 1.79 22.36 -0.57
CA GLN A 134 2.03 23.65 -1.23
C GLN A 134 0.90 24.01 -2.20
N ALA A 135 0.41 23.07 -3.02
CA ALA A 135 -0.71 23.33 -3.91
C ALA A 135 -2.00 23.68 -3.14
N ALA A 136 -2.26 23.02 -2.01
CA ALA A 136 -3.38 23.34 -1.14
C ALA A 136 -3.21 24.72 -0.46
N ASP A 137 -2.01 25.09 -0.03
CA ASP A 137 -1.71 26.42 0.52
C ASP A 137 -1.89 27.54 -0.53
N VAL A 138 -1.47 27.31 -1.77
CA VAL A 138 -1.73 28.24 -2.89
C VAL A 138 -3.24 28.47 -3.03
N LEU A 139 -4.05 27.41 -3.10
CA LEU A 139 -5.51 27.54 -3.20
C LEU A 139 -6.11 28.26 -1.98
N PHE A 140 -5.62 27.97 -0.78
CA PHE A 140 -6.11 28.61 0.43
C PHE A 140 -5.92 30.13 0.38
N LYS A 141 -4.69 30.58 0.07
CA LYS A 141 -4.33 31.99 0.09
C LYS A 141 -4.86 32.78 -1.11
N THR A 142 -4.82 32.18 -2.30
CA THR A 142 -5.17 32.87 -3.56
C THR A 142 -6.65 32.74 -3.93
N ALA A 143 -7.37 31.78 -3.34
CA ALA A 143 -8.76 31.50 -3.70
C ALA A 143 -9.71 31.52 -2.51
N ILE A 144 -9.48 30.67 -1.50
CA ILE A 144 -10.39 30.51 -0.37
C ILE A 144 -10.49 31.79 0.45
N MET A 145 -9.37 32.42 0.79
CA MET A 145 -9.39 33.65 1.58
C MET A 145 -10.12 34.80 0.86
N PRO A 146 -9.85 35.09 -0.43
CA PRO A 146 -10.66 36.05 -1.19
C PRO A 146 -12.15 35.70 -1.24
N ALA A 147 -12.51 34.42 -1.43
CA ALA A 147 -13.91 33.99 -1.42
C ALA A 147 -14.57 34.17 -0.05
N ALA A 148 -13.89 33.79 1.03
CA ALA A 148 -14.38 33.93 2.39
C ALA A 148 -14.60 35.41 2.75
N ARG A 149 -13.65 36.29 2.41
CA ARG A 149 -13.81 37.74 2.57
C ARG A 149 -15.00 38.30 1.79
N SER A 150 -15.26 37.79 0.59
CA SER A 150 -16.45 38.17 -0.17
C SER A 150 -17.75 37.75 0.54
N LEU A 151 -17.81 36.50 1.02
CA LEU A 151 -19.00 35.95 1.70
C LEU A 151 -19.25 36.60 3.06
N TRP A 152 -18.21 36.99 3.79
CA TRP A 152 -18.31 37.74 5.05
C TRP A 152 -18.61 39.23 4.86
N GLY A 153 -18.36 39.77 3.66
CA GLY A 153 -18.65 41.17 3.32
C GLY A 153 -17.49 42.14 3.58
N ALA A 154 -17.74 43.43 3.33
CA ALA A 154 -16.70 44.46 3.22
C ALA A 154 -15.85 44.65 4.50
N THR A 155 -16.37 44.34 5.68
CA THR A 155 -15.64 44.44 6.96
C THR A 155 -14.56 43.37 7.11
N ALA A 156 -14.60 42.31 6.31
CA ALA A 156 -13.66 41.19 6.35
C ALA A 156 -12.35 41.46 5.58
N SER A 157 -12.18 42.61 4.94
CA SER A 157 -11.00 42.91 4.11
C SER A 157 -9.66 42.83 4.87
N LYS A 158 -9.70 42.96 6.20
CA LYS A 158 -8.53 42.90 7.08
C LYS A 158 -8.23 41.49 7.62
N ILE A 159 -9.13 40.53 7.47
CA ILE A 159 -8.96 39.17 8.01
C ILE A 159 -7.84 38.48 7.25
N GLY A 160 -6.75 38.18 7.95
CA GLY A 160 -5.59 37.45 7.46
C GLY A 160 -5.80 35.94 7.43
N THR A 161 -4.77 35.23 6.96
CA THR A 161 -4.75 33.75 6.92
C THR A 161 -4.65 33.11 8.31
N GLU A 162 -4.10 33.87 9.25
CA GLU A 162 -3.86 33.53 10.65
C GLU A 162 -5.07 33.77 11.55
N ASP A 163 -6.04 34.56 11.07
CA ASP A 163 -7.26 34.91 11.80
C ASP A 163 -8.37 33.87 11.62
N VAL A 164 -8.12 32.83 10.81
CA VAL A 164 -9.13 31.83 10.45
C VAL A 164 -8.75 30.44 10.88
N SER A 165 -9.77 29.62 11.14
CA SER A 165 -9.59 28.20 11.46
C SER A 165 -10.70 27.36 10.85
N TRP A 166 -10.40 26.09 10.59
CA TRP A 166 -11.37 25.11 10.15
C TRP A 166 -11.97 24.37 11.33
N SER A 167 -13.30 24.31 11.40
CA SER A 167 -14.03 23.49 12.37
C SER A 167 -15.24 22.85 11.68
N GLU A 168 -15.37 21.53 11.79
CA GLU A 168 -16.47 20.75 11.20
C GLU A 168 -16.74 21.06 9.71
N GLY A 169 -15.67 21.24 8.92
CA GLY A 169 -15.77 21.56 7.48
C GLY A 169 -16.25 22.99 7.17
N ARG A 170 -16.21 23.89 8.16
CA ARG A 170 -16.53 25.30 8.03
C ARG A 170 -15.31 26.16 8.33
N LEU A 171 -15.11 27.21 7.55
CA LEU A 171 -14.09 28.22 7.80
C LEU A 171 -14.67 29.27 8.74
N ALA A 172 -14.03 29.48 9.89
CA ALA A 172 -14.46 30.41 10.92
C ALA A 172 -13.41 31.51 11.12
N SER A 173 -13.89 32.70 11.49
CA SER A 173 -13.10 33.85 11.94
C SER A 173 -13.89 34.54 13.06
N ASP A 174 -13.19 35.12 14.03
CA ASP A 174 -13.83 35.82 15.15
C ASP A 174 -14.73 36.97 14.67
N GLY A 175 -15.97 36.99 15.13
CA GLY A 175 -16.96 38.01 14.77
C GLY A 175 -17.70 37.76 13.45
N PHE A 176 -17.46 36.62 12.77
CA PHE A 176 -18.11 36.29 11.51
C PHE A 176 -18.82 34.92 11.55
N GLN A 177 -19.87 34.76 10.73
CA GLN A 177 -20.57 33.48 10.62
C GLN A 177 -19.68 32.44 9.91
N PRO A 178 -19.48 31.23 10.48
CA PRO A 178 -18.68 30.20 9.84
C PRO A 178 -19.23 29.80 8.47
N ILE A 179 -18.37 29.74 7.45
CA ILE A 179 -18.74 29.47 6.07
C ILE A 179 -18.54 27.98 5.75
N PRO A 180 -19.58 27.24 5.33
CA PRO A 180 -19.41 25.87 4.84
C PRO A 180 -18.51 25.80 3.61
N PHE A 181 -17.68 24.76 3.51
CA PHE A 181 -16.80 24.55 2.35
C PHE A 181 -17.55 24.60 1.00
N ALA A 182 -18.78 24.07 0.94
CA ALA A 182 -19.61 24.10 -0.27
C ALA A 182 -19.96 25.53 -0.72
N ALA A 183 -20.19 26.45 0.22
CA ALA A 183 -20.45 27.85 -0.11
C ALA A 183 -19.19 28.56 -0.64
N ILE A 184 -18.02 28.23 -0.07
CA ILE A 184 -16.73 28.70 -0.59
C ILE A 184 -16.54 28.20 -2.02
N ALA A 185 -16.73 26.90 -2.26
CA ALA A 185 -16.60 26.33 -3.60
C ALA A 185 -17.54 27.03 -4.60
N ALA A 186 -18.82 27.22 -4.26
CA ALA A 186 -19.76 27.96 -5.12
C ALA A 186 -19.28 29.39 -5.45
N GLU A 187 -18.75 30.10 -4.46
CA GLU A 187 -18.21 31.45 -4.62
C GLU A 187 -16.98 31.50 -5.54
N LEU A 188 -16.08 30.50 -5.45
CA LEU A 188 -14.91 30.38 -6.33
C LEU A 188 -15.34 30.39 -7.81
N TYR A 189 -16.36 29.59 -8.15
CA TYR A 189 -16.87 29.50 -9.51
C TYR A 189 -17.69 30.73 -9.91
N ALA A 190 -18.51 31.29 -9.01
CA ALA A 190 -19.30 32.48 -9.28
C ALA A 190 -18.44 33.69 -9.62
N LYS A 191 -17.28 33.84 -8.96
CA LYS A 191 -16.34 34.94 -9.17
C LYS A 191 -15.18 34.63 -10.11
N LYS A 192 -15.12 33.40 -10.65
CA LYS A 192 -14.00 32.92 -11.47
C LYS A 192 -12.65 33.08 -10.76
N LEU A 193 -12.61 32.78 -9.46
CA LEU A 193 -11.36 32.70 -8.71
C LEU A 193 -10.61 31.41 -9.07
N VAL A 194 -9.38 31.29 -8.57
CA VAL A 194 -8.58 30.08 -8.75
C VAL A 194 -9.31 28.85 -8.20
N THR A 195 -9.42 27.80 -8.99
CA THR A 195 -10.06 26.52 -8.63
C THR A 195 -9.09 25.35 -8.68
N SER A 196 -7.96 25.48 -9.37
CA SER A 196 -6.89 24.48 -9.39
C SER A 196 -5.52 25.13 -9.29
N ALA A 197 -4.63 24.53 -8.49
CA ALA A 197 -3.22 24.84 -8.45
C ALA A 197 -2.43 23.59 -8.84
N MET A 198 -1.55 23.73 -9.83
CA MET A 198 -0.61 22.71 -10.28
C MET A 198 0.80 23.22 -10.00
N ILE A 199 1.59 22.41 -9.32
CA ILE A 199 2.94 22.82 -8.90
C ILE A 199 3.98 21.74 -9.21
N HIS A 200 5.22 22.21 -9.33
CA HIS A 200 6.42 21.40 -9.21
C HIS A 200 7.26 21.92 -8.03
N ALA A 201 7.85 21.01 -7.27
CA ALA A 201 8.77 21.34 -6.19
C ALA A 201 10.03 20.48 -6.30
N PHE A 202 11.19 21.15 -6.27
CA PHE A 202 12.50 20.52 -6.26
C PHE A 202 13.18 20.63 -4.90
N PHE A 203 13.67 19.51 -4.38
CA PHE A 203 14.41 19.42 -3.11
C PHE A 203 15.84 18.91 -3.31
N SER A 204 16.78 19.60 -2.68
CA SER A 204 18.17 19.17 -2.53
C SER A 204 18.78 19.79 -1.27
N GLY A 205 18.71 19.12 -0.13
CA GLY A 205 19.09 19.67 1.18
C GLY A 205 18.09 20.70 1.74
N ARG A 206 17.52 21.52 0.87
CA ARG A 206 16.38 22.42 1.11
C ARG A 206 15.41 22.38 -0.08
N TRP A 207 14.28 23.05 0.04
CA TRP A 207 13.40 23.29 -1.11
C TRP A 207 13.90 24.48 -1.93
N VAL A 208 13.63 24.48 -3.23
CA VAL A 208 13.59 25.74 -3.99
C VAL A 208 12.45 26.57 -3.44
N GLU A 209 12.69 27.87 -3.29
CA GLU A 209 11.68 28.83 -2.85
C GLU A 209 11.66 30.00 -3.82
N ALA A 210 10.48 30.53 -4.11
CA ALA A 210 10.34 31.70 -4.94
C ALA A 210 9.06 32.45 -4.60
N ASP A 211 9.04 33.73 -4.96
CA ASP A 211 7.87 34.57 -4.83
C ASP A 211 6.97 34.35 -6.06
N TYR A 212 5.67 34.23 -5.86
CA TYR A 212 4.67 34.16 -6.94
C TYR A 212 3.56 35.15 -6.66
N THR A 213 3.01 35.75 -7.71
CA THR A 213 1.85 36.65 -7.62
C THR A 213 0.70 36.05 -8.41
N VAL A 214 -0.40 35.75 -7.72
CA VAL A 214 -1.63 35.20 -8.30
C VAL A 214 -2.79 36.08 -7.88
N ASP A 215 -3.48 36.69 -8.84
CA ASP A 215 -4.66 37.54 -8.61
C ASP A 215 -4.46 38.61 -7.53
N GLY A 216 -3.27 39.21 -7.49
CA GLY A 216 -2.90 40.25 -6.52
C GLY A 216 -2.45 39.74 -5.16
N VAL A 217 -2.46 38.43 -4.92
CA VAL A 217 -1.86 37.79 -3.75
C VAL A 217 -0.42 37.41 -4.08
N THR A 218 0.54 37.97 -3.34
CA THR A 218 1.96 37.61 -3.45
C THR A 218 2.39 36.87 -2.20
N ASP A 219 3.02 35.71 -2.38
CA ASP A 219 3.62 34.96 -1.29
C ASP A 219 4.86 34.19 -1.78
N ARG A 220 5.67 33.72 -0.83
CA ARG A 220 6.86 32.93 -1.05
C ARG A 220 6.57 31.45 -0.77
N TRP A 221 6.43 30.67 -1.84
CA TRP A 221 6.17 29.25 -1.74
C TRP A 221 7.43 28.42 -1.95
N LYS A 222 7.47 27.23 -1.34
CA LYS A 222 8.57 26.27 -1.44
C LYS A 222 8.41 25.38 -2.66
N ILE A 223 8.23 26.01 -3.82
CA ILE A 223 7.98 25.40 -5.13
C ILE A 223 8.80 26.12 -6.20
N ASP A 224 9.15 25.43 -7.28
CA ASP A 224 9.93 25.99 -8.40
C ASP A 224 9.14 26.18 -9.68
N ALA A 225 7.87 25.73 -9.74
CA ALA A 225 6.91 26.17 -10.74
C ALA A 225 5.47 26.12 -10.23
N LEU A 226 4.64 27.01 -10.80
CA LEU A 226 3.21 27.13 -10.52
C LEU A 226 2.43 27.38 -11.82
N ALA A 227 1.27 26.75 -11.92
CA ALA A 227 0.21 27.08 -12.85
C ALA A 227 -1.16 26.98 -12.16
N VAL A 228 -2.10 27.81 -12.56
CA VAL A 228 -3.44 27.87 -11.96
C VAL A 228 -4.54 27.78 -13.00
N GLN A 229 -5.73 27.32 -12.61
CA GLN A 229 -6.97 27.45 -13.40
C GLN A 229 -7.99 28.26 -12.63
N HIS A 230 -8.86 28.95 -13.35
CA HIS A 230 -9.91 29.81 -12.79
C HIS A 230 -11.28 29.28 -13.14
N GLY A 231 -12.16 29.16 -12.15
CA GLY A 231 -13.53 28.66 -12.35
C GLY A 231 -13.56 27.35 -13.16
N ASN A 232 -14.27 27.36 -14.29
CA ASN A 232 -14.40 26.25 -15.24
C ASN A 232 -13.48 26.36 -16.47
N GLU A 233 -12.51 27.28 -16.45
CA GLU A 233 -11.63 27.47 -17.61
C GLU A 233 -10.69 26.27 -17.79
N PRO A 234 -10.59 25.70 -19.00
CA PRO A 234 -9.82 24.48 -19.22
C PRO A 234 -8.31 24.72 -19.27
N ALA A 235 -7.87 25.94 -19.56
CA ALA A 235 -6.47 26.26 -19.76
C ALA A 235 -5.78 26.63 -18.44
N TYR A 236 -4.58 26.10 -18.23
CA TYR A 236 -3.72 26.54 -17.14
C TYR A 236 -3.03 27.86 -17.49
N VAL A 237 -3.09 28.82 -16.56
CA VAL A 237 -2.31 30.04 -16.58
C VAL A 237 -1.00 29.81 -15.85
N LEU A 238 0.11 29.96 -16.59
CA LEU A 238 1.46 29.81 -16.08
C LEU A 238 1.86 31.05 -15.25
N ILE A 239 2.31 30.82 -14.02
CA ILE A 239 2.80 31.90 -13.15
C ILE A 239 4.31 31.82 -13.10
N ASP A 240 5.00 32.88 -13.52
CA ASP A 240 6.45 32.94 -13.49
C ASP A 240 6.93 33.22 -12.06
N ARG A 241 7.91 32.44 -11.62
CA ARG A 241 8.57 32.62 -10.33
C ARG A 241 9.41 33.90 -10.30
N GLN A 242 9.43 34.57 -9.16
CA GLN A 242 10.19 35.79 -8.92
C GLN A 242 11.14 35.59 -7.74
N ASN A 243 12.28 36.30 -7.74
CA ASN A 243 13.31 36.23 -6.68
C ASN A 243 13.66 34.79 -6.21
N PRO A 244 13.92 33.83 -7.14
CA PRO A 244 14.01 32.44 -6.76
C PRO A 244 15.32 32.14 -6.02
N LEU A 245 15.22 31.38 -4.94
CA LEU A 245 16.36 30.78 -4.24
C LEU A 245 16.68 29.43 -4.87
N LEU A 246 17.36 29.47 -6.01
CA LEU A 246 17.76 28.28 -6.77
C LEU A 246 19.00 27.61 -6.19
N PHE A 247 19.30 26.41 -6.71
CA PHE A 247 20.57 25.73 -6.49
C PHE A 247 21.54 26.00 -7.63
N THR A 248 22.82 25.94 -7.32
CA THR A 248 23.84 25.61 -8.32
C THR A 248 23.96 24.09 -8.42
N THR A 249 24.44 23.61 -9.56
CA THR A 249 24.70 22.18 -9.80
C THR A 249 25.68 21.63 -8.76
N GLU A 250 26.66 22.43 -8.34
CA GLU A 250 27.61 22.08 -7.29
C GLU A 250 26.95 21.95 -5.91
N SER A 251 26.24 22.99 -5.45
CA SER A 251 25.58 22.99 -4.12
C SER A 251 24.48 21.94 -3.98
N MET A 252 23.86 21.53 -5.10
CA MET A 252 22.92 20.41 -5.14
C MET A 252 23.58 19.11 -4.67
N TRP A 253 24.79 18.81 -5.14
CA TRP A 253 25.47 17.55 -4.78
C TRP A 253 26.08 17.56 -3.38
N GLU A 254 26.50 18.73 -2.88
CA GLU A 254 27.09 18.87 -1.53
C GLU A 254 26.08 18.58 -0.41
N GLN A 255 24.79 18.87 -0.63
CA GLN A 255 23.73 18.66 0.35
C GLN A 255 22.93 17.37 0.14
N ASN A 256 23.39 16.51 -0.77
CA ASN A 256 22.74 15.23 -1.05
C ASN A 256 22.87 14.29 0.17
N GLY A 257 21.74 13.68 0.60
CA GLY A 257 21.73 12.65 1.63
C GLY A 257 21.70 13.11 3.09
N GLN A 258 21.30 14.34 3.39
CA GLN A 258 21.36 14.87 4.77
C GLN A 258 20.18 14.47 5.70
N ALA A 259 19.14 13.82 5.19
CA ALA A 259 17.97 13.44 5.99
C ALA A 259 17.98 11.93 6.29
N PHE A 260 18.08 11.56 7.57
CA PHE A 260 18.18 10.16 8.01
C PHE A 260 17.00 9.73 8.87
N ALA A 261 16.60 8.48 8.76
CA ALA A 261 15.69 7.83 9.68
C ALA A 261 16.37 6.61 10.32
N ALA A 262 15.97 6.29 11.55
CA ALA A 262 16.54 5.19 12.33
C ALA A 262 15.46 4.17 12.69
N ALA A 263 15.86 2.91 12.74
CA ALA A 263 15.02 1.83 13.24
C ALA A 263 15.91 0.78 13.93
N GLY A 264 15.30 -0.17 14.62
CA GLY A 264 15.99 -1.30 15.21
C GLY A 264 15.10 -2.53 15.26
N ALA A 265 15.69 -3.68 15.45
CA ALA A 265 14.95 -4.90 15.73
C ALA A 265 15.65 -5.73 16.81
N ILE A 266 14.87 -6.40 17.64
CA ILE A 266 15.34 -7.47 18.52
C ILE A 266 14.54 -8.71 18.14
N THR A 267 15.22 -9.82 17.88
CA THR A 267 14.61 -10.99 17.26
C THR A 267 15.07 -12.23 17.97
N ALA A 268 14.11 -13.04 18.45
CA ALA A 268 14.35 -14.32 19.07
C ALA A 268 14.00 -15.45 18.11
N VAL A 269 14.92 -16.40 17.96
CA VAL A 269 14.76 -17.56 17.08
C VAL A 269 15.06 -18.85 17.82
N LYS A 270 14.47 -19.95 17.35
CA LYS A 270 14.86 -21.32 17.65
C LYS A 270 15.47 -21.95 16.41
N VAL A 271 16.60 -22.62 16.57
CA VAL A 271 17.26 -23.37 15.49
C VAL A 271 17.23 -24.85 15.84
N ASN A 272 16.61 -25.65 14.98
CA ASN A 272 16.69 -27.09 15.06
C ASN A 272 18.11 -27.54 14.66
N ARG A 273 18.81 -28.19 15.59
CA ARG A 273 20.23 -28.55 15.41
C ARG A 273 20.44 -29.72 14.46
N LYS A 274 19.41 -30.52 14.21
CA LYS A 274 19.45 -31.68 13.31
C LYS A 274 19.16 -31.27 11.87
N THR A 275 18.17 -30.40 11.66
CA THR A 275 17.69 -30.02 10.32
C THR A 275 18.21 -28.67 9.85
N GLY A 276 18.70 -27.82 10.75
CA GLY A 276 19.03 -26.43 10.46
C GLY A 276 17.82 -25.50 10.34
N ALA A 277 16.59 -26.01 10.51
CA ALA A 277 15.37 -25.21 10.42
C ALA A 277 15.36 -24.10 11.47
N VAL A 278 15.04 -22.88 11.05
CA VAL A 278 14.99 -21.69 11.91
C VAL A 278 13.54 -21.27 12.06
N HIS A 279 13.07 -21.16 13.30
CA HIS A 279 11.73 -20.69 13.63
C HIS A 279 11.83 -19.37 14.38
N LEU A 280 11.12 -18.36 13.89
CA LEU A 280 10.97 -17.09 14.58
C LEU A 280 10.01 -17.28 15.77
N VAL A 281 10.43 -16.82 16.96
CA VAL A 281 9.64 -16.99 18.20
C VAL A 281 9.03 -15.68 18.66
N LYS A 282 9.82 -14.61 18.66
CA LYS A 282 9.39 -13.30 19.18
C LYS A 282 10.20 -12.18 18.55
N GLY A 283 9.60 -11.01 18.42
CA GLY A 283 10.23 -9.83 17.83
C GLY A 283 9.90 -8.53 18.57
N VAL A 284 10.78 -7.56 18.40
CA VAL A 284 10.52 -6.14 18.67
C VAL A 284 11.00 -5.38 17.45
N HIS A 285 10.15 -4.53 16.88
CA HIS A 285 10.46 -3.66 15.75
C HIS A 285 10.36 -2.20 16.20
N LEU A 286 11.50 -1.52 16.27
CA LEU A 286 11.61 -0.13 16.69
C LEU A 286 11.74 0.79 15.47
N LEU A 287 11.04 1.92 15.46
CA LEU A 287 11.09 2.88 14.36
C LEU A 287 11.07 4.31 14.90
N ALA A 288 11.90 5.19 14.35
CA ALA A 288 11.87 6.64 14.59
C ALA A 288 11.33 7.36 13.34
N PRO A 289 10.00 7.51 13.20
CA PRO A 289 9.37 7.98 11.97
C PRO A 289 9.26 9.51 11.86
N GLY A 290 9.63 10.28 12.90
CA GLY A 290 9.24 11.68 13.00
C GLY A 290 7.73 11.80 13.25
N THR A 291 7.10 12.88 12.77
CA THR A 291 5.64 13.03 12.81
C THR A 291 4.97 11.91 11.98
N VAL A 292 4.04 11.20 12.61
CA VAL A 292 3.25 10.16 11.95
C VAL A 292 2.04 10.79 11.27
N ILE A 293 1.90 10.57 9.97
CA ILE A 293 0.76 11.07 9.18
C ILE A 293 -0.48 10.17 9.33
N GLN A 294 -0.28 8.86 9.21
CA GLN A 294 -1.33 7.87 9.42
C GLN A 294 -0.74 6.60 10.05
N GLN A 295 -1.18 6.31 11.27
CA GLN A 295 -0.65 5.23 12.10
C GLN A 295 -0.82 3.86 11.41
N ASP A 296 -1.98 3.64 10.79
CA ASP A 296 -2.26 2.34 10.18
C ASP A 296 -1.33 2.03 9.00
N LEU A 297 -1.04 3.02 8.17
CA LEU A 297 -0.11 2.86 7.06
C LEU A 297 1.30 2.59 7.57
N LEU A 298 1.74 3.33 8.58
CA LEU A 298 3.06 3.17 9.19
C LEU A 298 3.24 1.75 9.74
N GLU A 299 2.31 1.29 10.55
CA GLU A 299 2.36 -0.06 11.12
C GLU A 299 2.26 -1.14 10.06
N GLY A 300 1.45 -0.92 9.02
CA GLY A 300 1.36 -1.83 7.89
C GLY A 300 2.69 -2.00 7.15
N GLN A 301 3.44 -0.90 6.98
CA GLN A 301 4.79 -0.95 6.43
C GLN A 301 5.76 -1.67 7.38
N MET A 302 5.64 -1.47 8.70
CA MET A 302 6.46 -2.19 9.69
C MET A 302 6.23 -3.70 9.65
N ASP A 303 4.96 -4.14 9.59
CA ASP A 303 4.59 -5.55 9.49
C ASP A 303 5.10 -6.15 8.18
N GLY A 304 4.95 -5.41 7.07
CA GLY A 304 5.41 -5.89 5.78
C GLY A 304 6.94 -5.94 5.65
N GLY A 305 7.64 -4.92 6.16
CA GLY A 305 9.10 -4.88 6.24
C GLY A 305 9.67 -5.98 7.14
N TRP A 306 8.97 -6.33 8.22
CA TRP A 306 9.30 -7.48 9.06
C TRP A 306 9.21 -8.79 8.28
N ALA A 307 8.08 -9.05 7.61
CA ALA A 307 7.87 -10.26 6.84
C ALA A 307 8.86 -10.41 5.67
N MET A 308 9.10 -9.32 4.91
CA MET A 308 10.13 -9.32 3.86
C MET A 308 11.53 -9.52 4.44
N GLY A 309 11.80 -9.00 5.64
CA GLY A 309 13.06 -9.21 6.35
C GLY A 309 13.29 -10.68 6.76
N VAL A 310 12.22 -11.35 7.21
CA VAL A 310 12.20 -12.79 7.50
C VAL A 310 12.41 -13.59 6.21
N GLY A 311 11.65 -13.28 5.15
CA GLY A 311 11.76 -13.92 3.84
C GLY A 311 13.18 -13.83 3.29
N HIS A 312 13.72 -12.62 3.17
CA HIS A 312 15.09 -12.37 2.71
C HIS A 312 16.16 -13.14 3.50
N ALA A 313 15.96 -13.30 4.81
CA ALA A 313 16.97 -13.92 5.66
C ALA A 313 16.90 -15.45 5.72
N LEU A 314 15.70 -16.03 5.63
CA LEU A 314 15.47 -17.43 5.95
C LEU A 314 14.89 -18.26 4.80
N LEU A 315 14.26 -17.64 3.80
CA LEU A 315 13.40 -18.35 2.83
C LEU A 315 13.75 -18.04 1.36
N GLU A 316 14.08 -16.79 1.06
CA GLU A 316 14.27 -16.31 -0.31
C GLU A 316 15.68 -16.64 -0.80
N GLU A 317 15.79 -17.67 -1.65
CA GLU A 317 17.03 -18.06 -2.32
C GLU A 317 16.87 -17.96 -3.84
N LEU A 318 17.92 -17.49 -4.52
CA LEU A 318 18.01 -17.43 -5.97
C LEU A 318 19.37 -18.01 -6.38
N PRO A 319 19.42 -19.25 -6.92
CA PRO A 319 20.64 -19.84 -7.44
C PRO A 319 21.24 -18.96 -8.53
N ASP A 320 22.57 -18.81 -8.50
CA ASP A 320 23.35 -18.06 -9.49
C ASP A 320 23.77 -18.91 -10.69
N ASP A 321 23.32 -20.16 -10.76
CA ASP A 321 23.59 -21.10 -11.83
C ASP A 321 22.45 -21.19 -12.88
N ALA A 322 22.61 -22.09 -13.85
CA ALA A 322 21.65 -22.30 -14.93
C ALA A 322 20.27 -22.84 -14.45
N SER A 323 20.15 -23.25 -13.19
CA SER A 323 18.89 -23.66 -12.56
C SER A 323 18.15 -22.50 -11.90
N GLY A 324 18.78 -21.32 -11.79
CA GLY A 324 18.23 -20.11 -11.20
C GLY A 324 17.07 -19.46 -12.00
N ALA A 325 16.69 -18.25 -11.60
CA ALA A 325 15.50 -17.56 -12.11
C ALA A 325 15.45 -17.39 -13.64
N ALA A 326 16.61 -17.31 -14.29
CA ALA A 326 16.71 -17.20 -15.75
C ALA A 326 16.32 -18.48 -16.50
N SER A 327 16.12 -19.62 -15.83
CA SER A 327 15.75 -20.89 -16.45
C SER A 327 14.33 -20.92 -17.04
N GLY A 328 13.49 -19.92 -16.71
CA GLY A 328 12.08 -19.87 -17.11
C GLY A 328 11.17 -20.86 -16.38
N LYS A 329 11.72 -21.61 -15.41
CA LYS A 329 10.98 -22.60 -14.59
C LYS A 329 10.73 -22.11 -13.16
N TRP A 330 11.02 -20.84 -12.88
CA TRP A 330 10.88 -20.26 -11.55
C TRP A 330 9.51 -19.63 -11.36
N ASN A 331 8.87 -20.00 -10.25
CA ASN A 331 7.60 -19.46 -9.77
C ASN A 331 7.60 -19.58 -8.23
N LEU A 332 6.50 -19.24 -7.57
CA LEU A 332 6.37 -19.25 -6.10
C LEU A 332 6.45 -20.64 -5.45
N ASP A 333 6.51 -21.72 -6.23
CA ASP A 333 6.88 -23.06 -5.73
C ASP A 333 8.37 -23.19 -5.40
N ARG A 334 9.22 -22.35 -6.03
CA ARG A 334 10.69 -22.36 -5.89
C ARG A 334 11.24 -21.11 -5.20
N TYR A 335 10.52 -19.99 -5.27
CA TYR A 335 10.84 -18.76 -4.54
C TYR A 335 9.92 -18.63 -3.34
N HIS A 336 10.41 -19.07 -2.17
CA HIS A 336 9.61 -19.09 -0.95
C HIS A 336 9.61 -17.72 -0.29
N VAL A 337 8.50 -17.01 -0.45
CA VAL A 337 8.22 -15.77 0.28
C VAL A 337 7.60 -16.09 1.64
N ALA A 338 7.84 -15.23 2.62
CA ALA A 338 7.32 -15.43 3.97
C ALA A 338 5.79 -15.50 4.03
N LEU A 339 5.29 -16.51 4.73
CA LEU A 339 3.89 -16.69 5.11
C LEU A 339 3.64 -16.11 6.51
N SER A 340 2.38 -16.04 6.96
CA SER A 340 2.07 -15.58 8.32
C SER A 340 2.74 -16.43 9.39
N ALA A 341 2.76 -17.75 9.19
CA ALA A 341 3.41 -18.73 10.07
C ALA A 341 4.89 -18.44 10.31
N ASP A 342 5.59 -17.90 9.31
CA ASP A 342 7.03 -17.65 9.39
C ASP A 342 7.36 -16.38 10.19
N CYS A 343 6.37 -15.50 10.36
CA CYS A 343 6.59 -14.12 10.78
C CYS A 343 6.33 -13.86 12.26
N ALA A 344 5.88 -14.86 13.02
CA ALA A 344 5.50 -14.73 14.44
C ALA A 344 4.55 -13.54 14.68
N ILE A 345 3.53 -13.38 13.83
CA ILE A 345 2.73 -12.15 13.69
C ILE A 345 2.03 -11.67 14.98
N HIS A 346 1.88 -12.53 15.99
CA HIS A 346 1.30 -12.20 17.30
C HIS A 346 2.33 -11.79 18.35
N ASP A 347 3.59 -12.12 18.12
CA ASP A 347 4.69 -12.00 19.06
C ASP A 347 5.71 -10.93 18.61
N VAL A 348 5.33 -10.04 17.71
CA VAL A 348 6.15 -8.91 17.26
C VAL A 348 5.61 -7.61 17.85
N GLU A 349 6.33 -7.05 18.81
CA GLU A 349 6.01 -5.74 19.38
C GLU A 349 6.51 -4.62 18.47
N LYS A 350 5.69 -3.58 18.24
CA LYS A 350 6.06 -2.38 17.48
C LYS A 350 6.26 -1.22 18.44
N ILE A 351 7.45 -0.60 18.43
CA ILE A 351 7.79 0.54 19.27
C ILE A 351 8.12 1.75 18.39
N LEU A 352 7.33 2.82 18.52
CA LEU A 352 7.61 4.08 17.85
C LEU A 352 8.38 5.01 18.78
N ILE A 353 9.51 5.52 18.30
CA ILE A 353 10.28 6.55 18.99
C ILE A 353 9.61 7.89 18.69
N PRO A 354 9.25 8.68 19.73
CA PRO A 354 8.68 10.01 19.54
C PRO A 354 9.57 10.91 18.67
N PRO A 355 8.99 11.86 17.93
CA PRO A 355 9.76 12.84 17.17
C PRO A 355 10.68 13.65 18.08
N ASP A 356 11.84 14.04 17.55
CA ASP A 356 12.72 15.00 18.20
C ASP A 356 12.03 16.38 18.23
N SER A 357 12.15 17.10 19.35
CA SER A 357 11.62 18.46 19.46
C SER A 357 12.33 19.45 18.55
N ALA A 358 13.59 19.17 18.17
CA ALA A 358 14.36 20.03 17.27
C ALA A 358 13.93 19.90 15.79
N ASP A 359 13.52 18.70 15.36
CA ASP A 359 13.00 18.44 14.02
C ASP A 359 11.95 17.31 14.04
N PRO A 360 10.67 17.69 14.16
CA PRO A 360 9.59 16.72 14.19
C PRO A 360 9.21 16.23 12.79
N SER A 361 9.84 16.70 11.70
CA SER A 361 9.36 16.44 10.33
C SER A 361 9.13 14.95 10.03
N PRO A 362 8.09 14.62 9.24
CA PRO A 362 7.79 13.25 8.89
C PRO A 362 8.94 12.66 8.06
N ARG A 363 9.38 11.45 8.43
CA ARG A 363 10.51 10.78 7.78
C ARG A 363 10.04 9.66 6.89
N GLY A 364 10.82 9.39 5.86
CA GLY A 364 10.66 8.19 5.06
C GLY A 364 10.99 6.92 5.85
N ILE A 365 10.10 5.92 5.82
CA ILE A 365 10.29 4.66 6.57
C ILE A 365 10.23 3.37 5.74
N ALA A 366 9.65 3.38 4.54
CA ALA A 366 9.23 2.17 3.82
C ALA A 366 10.34 1.13 3.54
N GLU A 367 11.53 1.56 3.13
CA GLU A 367 12.65 0.61 2.94
C GLU A 367 13.48 0.44 4.23
N LEU A 368 13.34 1.35 5.20
CA LEU A 368 14.08 1.27 6.47
C LEU A 368 13.53 0.15 7.36
N VAL A 369 12.21 -0.07 7.32
CA VAL A 369 11.52 -1.15 8.05
C VAL A 369 11.81 -2.54 7.46
N LEU A 370 12.36 -2.62 6.24
CA LEU A 370 12.94 -3.86 5.74
C LEU A 370 14.21 -4.17 6.53
N ARG A 371 14.11 -5.13 7.45
CA ARG A 371 15.26 -5.56 8.25
C ARG A 371 15.82 -6.86 7.70
N ARG A 372 16.96 -6.75 7.02
CA ARG A 372 17.81 -7.89 6.71
C ARG A 372 18.22 -8.54 8.03
N CYS A 373 17.66 -9.68 8.38
CA CYS A 373 18.28 -10.51 9.41
C CYS A 373 19.63 -10.95 8.82
N LEU A 374 20.74 -10.43 9.35
CA LEU A 374 22.10 -10.78 8.92
C LEU A 374 22.50 -12.18 9.44
N LEU A 375 21.62 -13.18 9.28
CA LEU A 375 21.93 -14.58 9.51
C LEU A 375 22.44 -15.19 8.20
N ARG A 376 23.53 -14.66 7.63
CA ARG A 376 24.20 -15.33 6.50
C ARG A 376 25.15 -16.39 7.06
N PHE A 377 24.59 -17.53 7.46
CA PHE A 377 25.40 -18.74 7.60
C PHE A 377 25.50 -19.41 6.23
N PRO A 378 26.67 -19.86 5.79
CA PRO A 378 26.76 -20.75 4.64
C PRO A 378 26.06 -22.06 5.03
N MET A 379 24.83 -22.25 4.57
CA MET A 379 24.17 -23.55 4.63
C MET A 379 24.95 -24.51 3.73
N PRO A 380 25.37 -25.69 4.21
CA PRO A 380 25.90 -26.71 3.33
C PRO A 380 24.78 -27.17 2.39
N SER A 381 25.04 -27.12 1.09
CA SER A 381 24.15 -27.62 0.05
C SER A 381 23.83 -29.10 0.31
N PRO A 382 22.56 -29.53 0.20
CA PRO A 382 22.25 -30.95 0.20
C PRO A 382 22.85 -31.58 -1.04
N THR A 383 23.69 -32.59 -0.84
CA THR A 383 24.25 -33.41 -1.91
C THR A 383 23.11 -34.14 -2.63
N PRO A 384 22.97 -34.02 -3.96
CA PRO A 384 21.95 -34.73 -4.69
C PRO A 384 22.32 -36.21 -4.75
N SER A 385 21.48 -37.08 -4.18
CA SER A 385 21.55 -38.51 -4.47
C SER A 385 21.10 -38.73 -5.91
N ALA A 386 22.06 -39.17 -6.74
CA ALA A 386 21.80 -39.61 -8.09
C ALA A 386 20.99 -40.91 -8.06
N THR A 387 19.85 -40.97 -8.76
CA THR A 387 19.54 -41.96 -9.81
C THR A 387 18.05 -41.91 -10.18
N ALA A 388 17.76 -41.44 -11.40
CA ALA A 388 16.79 -42.05 -12.33
C ALA A 388 16.86 -41.29 -13.65
N SER A 389 17.73 -41.76 -14.54
CA SER A 389 17.92 -41.26 -15.89
C SER A 389 16.69 -41.55 -16.78
N GLY A 390 15.93 -40.51 -17.10
CA GLY A 390 14.97 -40.51 -18.21
C GLY A 390 15.39 -39.47 -19.24
N ARG A 391 15.93 -39.89 -20.38
CA ARG A 391 16.44 -39.02 -21.46
C ARG A 391 15.34 -38.10 -21.99
N CYS A 392 15.49 -36.80 -21.81
CA CYS A 392 14.69 -35.79 -22.51
C CYS A 392 15.26 -35.59 -23.92
N ARG A 393 14.63 -36.20 -24.93
CA ARG A 393 14.91 -35.91 -26.34
C ARG A 393 14.15 -34.65 -26.77
N SER A 394 14.91 -33.68 -27.29
CA SER A 394 14.58 -32.69 -28.32
C SER A 394 13.17 -32.05 -28.36
N ARG A 395 13.18 -30.70 -28.28
CA ARG A 395 12.09 -29.75 -28.63
C ARG A 395 11.15 -30.21 -29.77
N PRO A 396 9.85 -29.92 -29.65
CA PRO A 396 9.05 -29.37 -30.74
C PRO A 396 8.92 -27.84 -30.53
N LYS A 397 9.47 -26.98 -31.39
CA LYS A 397 8.79 -26.37 -32.55
C LYS A 397 7.30 -26.16 -32.33
N GLU A 398 6.89 -24.89 -32.31
CA GLU A 398 5.54 -24.38 -32.57
C GLU A 398 4.46 -25.46 -32.59
N CYS A 399 3.91 -25.79 -31.42
CA CYS A 399 2.72 -26.62 -31.36
C CYS A 399 1.54 -25.72 -31.69
N GLY A 400 1.20 -25.65 -32.97
CA GLY A 400 -0.17 -25.34 -33.36
C GLY A 400 -1.10 -26.21 -32.53
N ARG A 401 -2.18 -25.61 -32.04
CA ARG A 401 -3.29 -26.32 -31.39
C ARG A 401 -3.87 -27.31 -32.41
N SER A 402 -3.27 -28.49 -32.54
CA SER A 402 -3.85 -29.61 -33.26
C SER A 402 -4.95 -30.15 -32.37
N GLY A 403 -6.19 -29.89 -32.77
CA GLY A 403 -7.38 -30.48 -32.18
C GLY A 403 -7.24 -32.00 -32.15
N ALA A 404 -7.12 -32.53 -30.95
CA ALA A 404 -7.63 -33.84 -30.63
C ALA A 404 -8.90 -33.58 -29.80
N ASP A 405 -10.04 -33.99 -30.34
CA ASP A 405 -11.39 -33.80 -29.86
C ASP A 405 -11.61 -34.45 -28.48
N MET A 406 -11.35 -33.68 -27.42
CA MET A 406 -11.59 -34.00 -26.00
C MET A 406 -11.81 -32.67 -25.26
N GLY A 407 -12.99 -32.13 -25.00
CA GLY A 407 -14.36 -32.49 -25.34
C GLY A 407 -15.21 -31.43 -24.65
N ASN A 408 -15.86 -30.58 -25.44
CA ASN A 408 -16.75 -29.55 -24.92
C ASN A 408 -17.79 -30.19 -24.00
N ILE A 409 -18.17 -29.50 -22.93
CA ILE A 409 -19.17 -29.96 -21.98
C ILE A 409 -20.39 -29.05 -22.00
N ALA A 410 -21.55 -29.65 -21.71
CA ALA A 410 -22.67 -28.90 -21.17
C ALA A 410 -22.32 -28.53 -19.72
N LEU A 411 -22.15 -27.22 -19.47
CA LEU A 411 -21.83 -26.67 -18.17
C LEU A 411 -23.11 -26.22 -17.48
N ASN A 412 -23.31 -26.62 -16.23
CA ASN A 412 -24.39 -26.17 -15.37
C ASN A 412 -23.88 -26.06 -13.94
N LEU A 413 -23.66 -24.85 -13.46
CA LEU A 413 -23.29 -24.58 -12.06
C LEU A 413 -24.01 -23.34 -11.56
N THR A 414 -23.96 -23.11 -10.25
CA THR A 414 -24.46 -21.88 -9.64
C THR A 414 -23.29 -21.00 -9.28
N ILE A 415 -23.31 -19.72 -9.66
CA ILE A 415 -22.32 -18.70 -9.27
C ILE A 415 -23.06 -17.57 -8.56
N ASN A 416 -22.71 -17.26 -7.31
CA ASN A 416 -23.32 -16.18 -6.53
C ASN A 416 -24.87 -16.24 -6.52
N ASP A 417 -25.44 -17.43 -6.33
CA ASP A 417 -26.88 -17.74 -6.40
C ASP A 417 -27.54 -17.66 -7.79
N GLU A 418 -26.79 -17.30 -8.83
CA GLU A 418 -27.26 -17.32 -10.21
C GLU A 418 -26.91 -18.64 -10.90
N ARG A 419 -27.89 -19.26 -11.57
CA ARG A 419 -27.67 -20.47 -12.34
C ARG A 419 -27.05 -20.15 -13.70
N ILE A 420 -25.85 -20.65 -13.94
CA ILE A 420 -25.10 -20.45 -15.18
C ILE A 420 -25.11 -21.74 -16.00
N VAL A 421 -25.65 -21.64 -17.22
CA VAL A 421 -25.71 -22.75 -18.18
C VAL A 421 -24.97 -22.38 -19.47
N ARG A 422 -24.17 -23.30 -19.99
CA ARG A 422 -23.58 -23.25 -21.34
C ARG A 422 -23.77 -24.60 -22.01
N GLU A 423 -24.28 -24.60 -23.23
CA GLU A 423 -24.54 -25.84 -23.98
C GLU A 423 -23.25 -26.53 -24.40
N SER A 424 -22.23 -25.74 -24.74
CA SER A 424 -20.94 -26.23 -25.20
C SER A 424 -19.85 -25.23 -24.80
N ILE A 425 -18.96 -25.63 -23.90
CA ILE A 425 -17.77 -24.88 -23.51
C ILE A 425 -16.59 -25.82 -23.31
N ASP A 426 -15.38 -25.32 -23.50
CA ASP A 426 -14.16 -26.04 -23.19
C ASP A 426 -14.15 -26.45 -21.70
N GLY A 427 -14.30 -27.74 -21.43
CA GLY A 427 -14.36 -28.27 -20.06
C GLY A 427 -13.03 -28.18 -19.31
N ASP A 428 -11.93 -27.95 -20.03
CA ASP A 428 -10.58 -27.85 -19.47
C ASP A 428 -10.17 -26.39 -19.23
N MET A 429 -11.01 -25.42 -19.62
CA MET A 429 -10.87 -24.03 -19.21
C MET A 429 -10.80 -23.92 -17.69
N TRP A 430 -9.87 -23.12 -17.18
CA TRP A 430 -9.76 -22.86 -15.76
C TRP A 430 -10.95 -22.04 -15.26
N LEU A 431 -11.50 -22.39 -14.10
CA LEU A 431 -12.59 -21.66 -13.48
C LEU A 431 -12.24 -20.17 -13.29
N ASN A 432 -10.96 -19.84 -13.08
CA ASN A 432 -10.53 -18.45 -12.98
C ASN A 432 -10.76 -17.66 -14.27
N ASP A 433 -10.38 -18.23 -15.43
CA ASP A 433 -10.55 -17.59 -16.73
C ASP A 433 -12.04 -17.45 -17.07
N PHE A 434 -12.83 -18.49 -16.78
CA PHE A 434 -14.28 -18.44 -16.95
C PHE A 434 -14.92 -17.31 -16.12
N LEU A 435 -14.63 -17.24 -14.82
CA LEU A 435 -15.17 -16.19 -13.96
C LEU A 435 -14.80 -14.79 -14.47
N ARG A 436 -13.53 -14.57 -14.83
CA ARG A 436 -13.02 -13.24 -15.16
C ARG A 436 -13.36 -12.79 -16.58
N ASN A 437 -13.22 -13.67 -17.57
CA ASN A 437 -13.28 -13.32 -18.99
C ASN A 437 -14.63 -13.65 -19.62
N GLU A 438 -15.31 -14.71 -19.19
CA GLU A 438 -16.62 -15.12 -19.75
C GLU A 438 -17.80 -14.54 -18.96
N ILE A 439 -17.66 -14.42 -17.62
CA ILE A 439 -18.72 -13.91 -16.74
C ILE A 439 -18.46 -12.46 -16.28
N GLY A 440 -17.22 -11.98 -16.34
CA GLY A 440 -16.87 -10.60 -15.94
C GLY A 440 -16.69 -10.39 -14.43
N LEU A 441 -16.64 -11.45 -13.63
CA LEU A 441 -16.37 -11.42 -12.19
C LEU A 441 -14.85 -11.36 -11.93
N THR A 442 -14.33 -10.14 -11.80
CA THR A 442 -12.87 -9.88 -11.75
C THR A 442 -12.29 -9.75 -10.33
N GLY A 443 -13.12 -9.89 -9.30
CA GLY A 443 -12.75 -9.90 -7.88
C GLY A 443 -11.82 -11.07 -7.55
N THR A 444 -12.09 -12.26 -8.09
CA THR A 444 -11.17 -13.41 -7.97
C THR A 444 -9.90 -13.16 -8.79
N LYS A 445 -8.74 -13.00 -8.13
CA LYS A 445 -7.49 -12.61 -8.82
C LYS A 445 -6.70 -13.80 -9.37
N PHE A 446 -5.86 -13.54 -10.36
CA PHE A 446 -4.90 -14.48 -10.93
C PHE A 446 -3.47 -14.00 -10.65
N CYS A 447 -2.61 -14.84 -10.07
CA CYS A 447 -1.22 -14.49 -9.74
C CYS A 447 -0.23 -15.58 -10.15
N CYS A 448 -0.05 -16.62 -9.33
CA CYS A 448 0.98 -17.63 -9.59
C CYS A 448 0.62 -18.69 -10.64
N GLY A 449 -0.68 -18.86 -10.97
CA GLY A 449 -1.16 -19.92 -11.88
C GLY A 449 -1.03 -21.37 -11.38
N ILE A 450 -0.41 -21.60 -10.22
CA ILE A 450 -0.10 -22.94 -9.68
C ILE A 450 -0.71 -23.18 -8.28
N ALA A 451 -1.74 -22.40 -7.92
CA ALA A 451 -2.47 -22.47 -6.66
C ALA A 451 -1.68 -22.21 -5.35
N VAL A 452 -0.36 -22.00 -5.39
CA VAL A 452 0.48 -21.75 -4.21
C VAL A 452 0.10 -20.47 -3.45
N CYS A 453 -0.12 -19.36 -4.14
CA CYS A 453 -0.40 -18.06 -3.48
C CYS A 453 -1.81 -17.92 -2.91
N ARG A 454 -2.76 -18.77 -3.33
CA ARG A 454 -4.17 -18.81 -2.89
C ARG A 454 -5.00 -17.53 -3.07
N VAL A 455 -4.53 -16.55 -3.85
CA VAL A 455 -5.34 -15.33 -4.11
C VAL A 455 -6.61 -15.61 -4.92
N CYS A 456 -6.60 -16.66 -5.73
CA CYS A 456 -7.70 -17.07 -6.59
C CYS A 456 -8.79 -17.90 -5.86
N THR A 457 -8.81 -17.85 -4.52
CA THR A 457 -9.67 -18.69 -3.68
C THR A 457 -11.13 -18.25 -3.78
N VAL A 458 -12.02 -19.24 -3.97
CA VAL A 458 -13.49 -19.09 -3.89
C VAL A 458 -14.04 -20.19 -3.00
N ALA A 459 -15.27 -20.01 -2.53
CA ALA A 459 -15.99 -21.03 -1.79
C ALA A 459 -16.75 -21.94 -2.76
N ALA A 460 -16.67 -23.26 -2.57
CA ALA A 460 -17.40 -24.22 -3.38
C ALA A 460 -18.15 -25.22 -2.51
N ALA A 461 -19.45 -25.40 -2.78
CA ALA A 461 -20.28 -26.42 -2.16
C ALA A 461 -20.77 -27.42 -3.22
N ARG A 462 -20.93 -28.69 -2.82
CA ARG A 462 -21.42 -29.75 -3.72
C ARG A 462 -22.93 -29.68 -3.95
N VAL A 463 -23.68 -29.31 -2.93
CA VAL A 463 -25.14 -29.19 -2.92
C VAL A 463 -25.56 -28.03 -2.02
N PRO A 464 -26.78 -27.49 -2.18
CA PRO A 464 -27.29 -26.44 -1.30
C PRO A 464 -27.24 -26.87 0.17
N GLY A 465 -26.75 -25.99 1.05
CA GLY A 465 -26.62 -26.25 2.49
C GLY A 465 -25.42 -27.11 2.91
N ALA A 466 -24.63 -27.67 1.99
CA ALA A 466 -23.37 -28.31 2.33
C ALA A 466 -22.33 -27.29 2.82
N LEU A 467 -21.39 -27.74 3.65
CA LEU A 467 -20.24 -26.91 4.06
C LEU A 467 -19.45 -26.48 2.81
N PRO A 468 -19.26 -25.17 2.59
CA PRO A 468 -18.40 -24.70 1.52
C PRO A 468 -16.92 -24.98 1.84
N GLU A 469 -16.17 -25.37 0.82
CA GLU A 469 -14.73 -25.57 0.91
C GLU A 469 -14.00 -24.51 0.07
N PRO A 470 -12.86 -23.98 0.55
CA PRO A 470 -12.06 -23.05 -0.24
C PRO A 470 -11.35 -23.82 -1.37
N ILE A 471 -11.65 -23.49 -2.63
CA ILE A 471 -11.00 -24.09 -3.81
C ILE A 471 -10.19 -23.04 -4.59
N ARG A 472 -9.21 -23.52 -5.36
CA ARG A 472 -8.25 -22.66 -6.08
C ARG A 472 -8.62 -22.64 -7.57
N THR A 473 -9.17 -21.52 -8.02
CA THR A 473 -9.78 -21.43 -9.35
C THR A 473 -8.78 -21.52 -10.50
N CYS A 474 -7.52 -21.12 -10.30
CA CYS A 474 -6.49 -21.18 -11.36
C CYS A 474 -6.00 -22.59 -11.71
N THR A 475 -6.36 -23.61 -10.91
CA THR A 475 -6.04 -25.02 -11.18
C THR A 475 -7.27 -25.92 -11.13
N THR A 476 -8.48 -25.33 -11.15
CA THR A 476 -9.74 -26.08 -11.15
C THR A 476 -10.39 -25.96 -12.54
N PRO A 477 -10.41 -27.03 -13.34
CA PRO A 477 -11.10 -27.03 -14.63
C PRO A 477 -12.62 -26.91 -14.48
N LEU A 478 -13.30 -26.38 -15.50
CA LEU A 478 -14.76 -26.27 -15.53
C LEU A 478 -15.47 -27.63 -15.37
N ARG A 479 -14.91 -28.70 -15.92
CA ARG A 479 -15.43 -30.07 -15.73
C ARG A 479 -15.52 -30.48 -14.26
N VAL A 480 -14.58 -30.02 -13.43
CA VAL A 480 -14.56 -30.26 -11.97
C VAL A 480 -15.49 -29.29 -11.23
N ALA A 481 -15.69 -28.09 -11.76
CA ALA A 481 -16.63 -27.11 -11.21
C ALA A 481 -18.10 -27.40 -11.56
N ASN A 482 -18.34 -28.18 -12.62
CA ASN A 482 -19.67 -28.50 -13.12
C ASN A 482 -20.56 -29.11 -12.02
N GLY A 483 -21.79 -28.63 -11.91
CA GLY A 483 -22.77 -29.03 -10.90
C GLY A 483 -22.56 -28.46 -9.50
N LYS A 484 -21.48 -27.71 -9.24
CA LYS A 484 -21.21 -27.11 -7.92
C LYS A 484 -21.89 -25.75 -7.74
N ILE A 485 -21.91 -25.30 -6.49
CA ILE A 485 -22.29 -23.94 -6.12
C ILE A 485 -21.01 -23.19 -5.77
N ILE A 486 -20.70 -22.14 -6.52
CA ILE A 486 -19.52 -21.31 -6.36
C ILE A 486 -19.92 -19.95 -5.81
N THR A 487 -19.38 -19.59 -4.66
CA THR A 487 -19.51 -18.24 -4.10
C THR A 487 -18.17 -17.53 -4.26
N THR A 488 -18.20 -16.41 -4.98
CA THR A 488 -17.05 -15.51 -5.18
C THR A 488 -17.09 -14.35 -4.19
N VAL A 489 -16.06 -13.51 -4.18
CA VAL A 489 -16.02 -12.33 -3.29
C VAL A 489 -17.16 -11.35 -3.59
N GLU A 490 -17.54 -11.24 -4.86
CA GLU A 490 -18.66 -10.43 -5.31
C GLU A 490 -20.01 -10.94 -4.78
N GLY A 491 -20.11 -12.25 -4.53
CA GLY A 491 -21.32 -12.89 -3.99
C GLY A 491 -21.53 -12.70 -2.49
N LEU A 492 -20.56 -12.12 -1.77
CA LEU A 492 -20.66 -11.91 -0.32
C LEU A 492 -21.55 -10.74 0.07
N SER A 493 -21.58 -9.68 -0.74
CA SER A 493 -22.50 -8.57 -0.52
C SER A 493 -23.88 -8.93 -1.04
N LYS A 494 -24.92 -8.63 -0.26
CA LYS A 494 -26.32 -8.90 -0.61
C LYS A 494 -27.10 -7.60 -0.56
N ASN A 495 -27.81 -7.26 -1.63
CA ASN A 495 -28.64 -6.05 -1.71
C ASN A 495 -27.93 -4.74 -1.33
N GLY A 496 -26.62 -4.65 -1.60
CA GLY A 496 -25.80 -3.48 -1.25
C GLY A 496 -25.24 -3.48 0.18
N GLU A 497 -25.64 -4.45 1.02
CA GLU A 497 -25.07 -4.63 2.36
C GLU A 497 -23.81 -5.50 2.28
N LEU A 498 -22.75 -5.06 2.96
CA LEU A 498 -21.49 -5.82 3.01
C LEU A 498 -21.59 -6.93 4.06
N HIS A 499 -20.94 -8.05 3.78
CA HIS A 499 -20.78 -9.12 4.75
C HIS A 499 -20.01 -8.63 5.99
N PRO A 500 -20.27 -9.14 7.21
CA PRO A 500 -19.53 -8.75 8.42
C PRO A 500 -18.01 -8.81 8.27
N LEU A 501 -17.48 -9.84 7.59
CA LEU A 501 -16.06 -9.91 7.25
C LEU A 501 -15.57 -8.75 6.36
N GLN A 502 -16.35 -8.33 5.36
CA GLN A 502 -15.99 -7.19 4.51
C GLN A 502 -15.91 -5.90 5.35
N HIS A 503 -16.89 -5.68 6.24
CA HIS A 503 -16.87 -4.56 7.17
C HIS A 503 -15.67 -4.60 8.12
N ALA A 504 -15.39 -5.74 8.74
CA ALA A 504 -14.25 -5.89 9.64
C ALA A 504 -12.92 -5.66 8.92
N PHE A 505 -12.78 -6.13 7.68
CA PHE A 505 -11.58 -5.90 6.88
C PHE A 505 -11.38 -4.41 6.57
N LEU A 506 -12.46 -3.66 6.32
CA LEU A 506 -12.42 -2.20 6.16
C LEU A 506 -12.03 -1.51 7.48
N ARG A 507 -12.67 -1.85 8.60
CA ARG A 507 -12.39 -1.27 9.93
C ARG A 507 -10.95 -1.47 10.37
N ASN A 508 -10.37 -2.63 10.09
CA ASN A 508 -8.99 -2.97 10.45
C ASN A 508 -7.96 -2.53 9.40
N PHE A 509 -8.39 -1.83 8.35
CA PHE A 509 -7.54 -1.39 7.25
C PHE A 509 -6.72 -2.57 6.67
N SER A 510 -7.36 -3.71 6.44
CA SER A 510 -6.69 -4.96 6.05
C SER A 510 -6.07 -4.92 4.64
N PHE A 511 -6.26 -3.82 3.91
CA PHE A 511 -5.94 -3.66 2.50
C PHE A 511 -4.92 -2.55 2.26
N GLN A 512 -3.63 -2.83 2.44
CA GLN A 512 -2.59 -1.88 2.02
C GLN A 512 -2.51 -1.80 0.48
N CYS A 513 -2.35 -2.94 -0.20
CA CYS A 513 -2.47 -3.02 -1.67
C CYS A 513 -3.78 -3.63 -2.17
N GLY A 514 -4.56 -4.29 -1.28
CA GLY A 514 -5.84 -4.94 -1.59
C GLY A 514 -5.79 -6.14 -2.54
N TYR A 515 -4.64 -6.48 -3.12
CA TYR A 515 -4.57 -7.52 -4.16
C TYR A 515 -4.91 -8.92 -3.63
N SER A 516 -4.37 -9.31 -2.47
CA SER A 516 -4.59 -10.62 -1.86
C SER A 516 -5.94 -10.76 -1.15
N ALA A 517 -6.61 -9.63 -0.89
CA ALA A 517 -7.77 -9.51 -0.03
C ALA A 517 -8.91 -10.49 -0.34
N PRO A 518 -9.35 -10.64 -1.61
CA PRO A 518 -10.43 -11.56 -1.94
C PRO A 518 -10.16 -12.99 -1.50
N GLY A 519 -8.92 -13.48 -1.69
CA GLY A 519 -8.55 -14.84 -1.30
C GLY A 519 -8.63 -15.06 0.22
N PHE A 520 -8.10 -14.12 1.01
CA PHE A 520 -8.20 -14.17 2.48
C PHE A 520 -9.66 -14.12 2.94
N LEU A 521 -10.45 -13.24 2.34
CA LEU A 521 -11.85 -13.06 2.67
C LEU A 521 -12.68 -14.32 2.39
N MET A 522 -12.47 -14.98 1.25
CA MET A 522 -13.17 -16.22 0.90
C MET A 522 -12.75 -17.42 1.75
N ALA A 523 -11.48 -17.50 2.14
CA ALA A 523 -11.00 -18.52 3.08
C ALA A 523 -11.59 -18.30 4.49
N ALA A 524 -11.64 -17.05 4.96
CA ALA A 524 -12.30 -16.68 6.21
C ALA A 524 -13.81 -16.98 6.17
N TYR A 525 -14.48 -16.70 5.05
CA TYR A 525 -15.90 -17.03 4.86
C TYR A 525 -16.17 -18.54 5.05
N CYS A 526 -15.33 -19.41 4.46
CA CYS A 526 -15.45 -20.85 4.66
C CYS A 526 -15.18 -21.27 6.12
N LEU A 527 -14.25 -20.59 6.81
CA LEU A 527 -14.00 -20.81 8.24
C LEU A 527 -15.24 -20.45 9.07
N LEU A 528 -15.86 -19.30 8.82
CA LEU A 528 -17.06 -18.87 9.54
C LEU A 528 -18.22 -19.86 9.40
N ASP A 529 -18.50 -20.35 8.18
CA ASP A 529 -19.56 -21.37 7.96
C ASP A 529 -19.29 -22.65 8.76
N ARG A 530 -18.01 -23.06 8.85
CA ARG A 530 -17.62 -24.21 9.67
C ARG A 530 -17.86 -23.95 11.16
N LEU A 531 -17.46 -22.79 11.67
CA LEU A 531 -17.60 -22.43 13.09
C LEU A 531 -19.06 -22.31 13.50
N GLN A 532 -19.96 -21.89 12.60
CA GLN A 532 -21.41 -21.88 12.86
C GLN A 532 -21.96 -23.27 13.17
N ARG A 533 -21.40 -24.32 12.54
CA ARG A 533 -21.85 -25.71 12.76
C ARG A 533 -21.08 -26.41 13.87
N SER A 534 -19.82 -26.03 14.06
CA SER A 534 -18.92 -26.61 15.06
C SER A 534 -18.13 -25.49 15.74
N PRO A 535 -18.71 -24.86 16.78
CA PRO A 535 -18.04 -23.79 17.54
C PRO A 535 -16.78 -24.31 18.23
N ILE A 536 -15.86 -23.40 18.54
CA ILE A 536 -14.57 -23.71 19.16
C ILE A 536 -14.34 -22.89 20.43
N PRO A 537 -13.47 -23.31 21.36
CA PRO A 537 -13.12 -22.47 22.49
C PRO A 537 -12.40 -21.18 22.02
N VAL A 538 -12.63 -20.07 22.72
CA VAL A 538 -11.95 -18.78 22.42
C VAL A 538 -10.42 -18.92 22.33
N SER A 539 -9.82 -19.79 23.15
CA SER A 539 -8.38 -20.06 23.15
C SER A 539 -7.85 -20.73 21.86
N ALA A 540 -8.72 -21.31 21.02
CA ALA A 540 -8.35 -21.98 19.77
C ALA A 540 -8.59 -21.10 18.52
N VAL A 541 -9.11 -19.88 18.67
CA VAL A 541 -9.49 -19.02 17.54
C VAL A 541 -8.29 -18.69 16.65
N ASP A 542 -7.17 -18.25 17.24
CA ASP A 542 -5.99 -17.84 16.46
C ASP A 542 -5.41 -19.03 15.66
N ALA A 543 -5.40 -20.23 16.26
CA ALA A 543 -5.00 -21.46 15.56
C ALA A 543 -5.96 -21.83 14.41
N ALA A 544 -7.27 -21.64 14.58
CA ALA A 544 -8.25 -21.89 13.53
C ALA A 544 -8.10 -20.90 12.35
N ILE A 545 -7.77 -19.64 12.64
CA ILE A 545 -7.47 -18.62 11.63
C ILE A 545 -6.20 -19.01 10.87
N GLU A 546 -5.12 -19.38 11.58
CA GLU A 546 -3.86 -19.78 10.95
C GLU A 546 -4.04 -21.00 10.03
N VAL A 547 -4.85 -21.99 10.42
CA VAL A 547 -5.21 -23.12 9.54
C VAL A 547 -5.96 -22.67 8.29
N ALA A 548 -6.85 -21.68 8.41
CA ALA A 548 -7.68 -21.22 7.31
C ALA A 548 -6.91 -20.35 6.30
N VAL A 549 -6.10 -19.40 6.80
CA VAL A 549 -5.49 -18.36 5.96
C VAL A 549 -3.97 -18.33 5.98
N GLY A 550 -3.30 -19.09 6.85
CA GLY A 550 -1.87 -18.94 7.09
C GLY A 550 -0.98 -19.29 5.89
N GLN A 551 -1.51 -20.07 4.96
CA GLN A 551 -0.85 -20.46 3.71
C GLN A 551 -1.13 -19.49 2.55
N HIS A 552 -1.84 -18.39 2.78
CA HIS A 552 -2.08 -17.36 1.76
C HIS A 552 -0.88 -16.42 1.67
N ILE A 553 -0.42 -16.15 0.46
CA ILE A 553 0.65 -15.19 0.22
C ILE A 553 0.03 -13.78 0.09
N CYS A 554 0.58 -12.81 0.82
CA CYS A 554 0.18 -11.42 0.73
C CYS A 554 1.31 -10.57 0.13
N ARG A 555 1.06 -9.86 -0.98
CA ARG A 555 2.06 -9.00 -1.65
C ARG A 555 2.61 -7.90 -0.73
N CYS A 556 1.76 -7.29 0.09
CA CYS A 556 2.14 -6.25 1.05
C CYS A 556 2.35 -6.80 2.46
N SER A 557 2.33 -8.13 2.63
CA SER A 557 2.54 -8.82 3.90
C SER A 557 1.68 -8.30 5.07
N GLY A 558 0.42 -7.93 4.78
CA GLY A 558 -0.54 -7.38 5.74
C GLY A 558 -1.19 -8.41 6.68
N TYR A 559 -0.50 -9.52 6.99
CA TYR A 559 -1.04 -10.70 7.66
C TYR A 559 -1.70 -10.38 9.01
N VAL A 560 -1.06 -9.53 9.83
CA VAL A 560 -1.57 -9.10 11.15
C VAL A 560 -2.98 -8.52 11.06
N ARG A 561 -3.23 -7.69 10.04
CA ARG A 561 -4.51 -6.97 9.88
C ARG A 561 -5.63 -7.89 9.42
N TYR A 562 -5.34 -8.79 8.47
CA TYR A 562 -6.30 -9.84 8.09
C TYR A 562 -6.66 -10.72 9.27
N HIS A 563 -5.66 -11.17 10.03
CA HIS A 563 -5.90 -11.99 11.22
C HIS A 563 -6.77 -11.25 12.24
N ARG A 564 -6.44 -9.99 12.57
CA ARG A 564 -7.22 -9.16 13.50
C ARG A 564 -8.68 -9.02 13.06
N ALA A 565 -8.92 -8.75 11.78
CA ALA A 565 -10.26 -8.60 11.24
C ALA A 565 -11.09 -9.89 11.29
N ILE A 566 -10.49 -11.04 10.98
CA ILE A 566 -11.16 -12.34 11.07
C ILE A 566 -11.48 -12.68 12.53
N ARG A 567 -10.50 -12.45 13.43
CA ARG A 567 -10.65 -12.69 14.87
C ARG A 567 -11.76 -11.83 15.48
N GLU A 568 -11.83 -10.56 15.10
CA GLU A 568 -12.90 -9.64 15.52
C GLU A 568 -14.27 -10.23 15.18
N VAL A 569 -14.50 -10.65 13.94
CA VAL A 569 -15.79 -11.21 13.53
C VAL A 569 -16.11 -12.51 14.27
N ILE A 570 -15.13 -13.40 14.48
CA ILE A 570 -15.35 -14.66 15.20
C ILE A 570 -15.79 -14.40 16.65
N LEU A 571 -15.19 -13.41 17.32
CA LEU A 571 -15.50 -13.10 18.72
C LEU A 571 -16.76 -12.26 18.90
N GLU A 572 -17.09 -11.40 17.94
CA GLU A 572 -18.29 -10.57 17.98
C GLU A 572 -19.56 -11.33 17.56
N THR A 573 -19.42 -12.42 16.80
CA THR A 573 -20.56 -13.22 16.33
C THR A 573 -20.92 -14.29 17.36
N PRO A 574 -22.11 -14.23 17.99
CA PRO A 574 -22.52 -15.22 18.97
C PRO A 574 -22.55 -16.64 18.39
N GLY A 575 -22.00 -17.60 19.14
CA GLY A 575 -22.05 -19.01 18.78
C GLY A 575 -20.94 -19.49 17.84
N LEU A 576 -19.97 -18.65 17.44
CA LEU A 576 -18.79 -19.12 16.69
C LEU A 576 -17.64 -19.58 17.61
N ALA A 577 -17.45 -18.86 18.72
CA ALA A 577 -16.51 -19.22 19.77
C ALA A 577 -17.19 -19.19 21.15
N THR A 578 -16.86 -20.15 22.01
CA THR A 578 -17.46 -20.32 23.35
C THR A 578 -16.45 -20.36 24.48
#